data_AF-A0A969F6G3-F1
#
_entry.id   AF-A0A969F6G3-F1
#
_cell.length_a   1.000
_cell.length_b   1.000
_cell.length_c   1.000
_cell.angle_alpha   90.00
_cell.angle_beta   90.00
_cell.angle_gamma   90.00
#
_symmetry.space_group_name_H-M   'P 1'
#
loop_
_entity.id
_entity.type
_entity.pdbx_description
1 polymer ?
#
loop_
_entity_poly.entity_id
_entity_poly.type
_entity_poly.pdbx_seq_one_letter_code
_entity_poly.pdbx_strand_id
1 'polypeptide(L)'
;MVRYEQSQPTGTMIIADPFYELIDAESLARTAVTMTDARWIQAGSDVAGAMVFVGDGDGRLYVPEYAPLSPVLRQLLRLPDTPNYHSQTPPTFDLYALPSLPEMELLAEPVTFADKITLEGYELLPTNSSSTVTLLTRWLVQQPLPPHLTIFVHLLNANGEIVAQYDGFDAAPTALRTGDRLIQLHPLALPAQEGPFKLQMGLYTPADGQRLTHSGSPAELLILATDLHFDEK
;
A
#
# COMPACT_ATOMS: atom_id res chain seq x y z
N MET A 1 -17.88 30.17 8.45
CA MET A 1 -18.56 28.93 8.87
C MET A 1 -19.23 28.35 7.64
N VAL A 2 -19.06 27.05 7.36
CA VAL A 2 -19.40 26.31 6.13
C VAL A 2 -18.33 26.36 5.02
N ARG A 3 -17.46 25.34 5.00
CA ARG A 3 -16.81 24.67 3.84
C ARG A 3 -15.98 23.51 4.38
N TYR A 4 -16.06 22.34 3.74
CA TYR A 4 -15.44 21.04 4.07
C TYR A 4 -16.25 20.04 4.91
N GLU A 5 -17.57 20.12 4.90
CA GLU A 5 -18.36 18.89 5.01
C GLU A 5 -18.75 18.49 3.59
N GLN A 6 -18.04 17.51 3.02
CA GLN A 6 -18.66 16.67 1.99
C GLN A 6 -19.93 16.13 2.63
N SER A 7 -21.06 16.45 2.03
CA SER A 7 -22.39 16.11 2.51
C SER A 7 -22.52 14.59 2.58
N GLN A 8 -22.22 14.05 3.77
CA GLN A 8 -22.30 12.64 4.16
C GLN A 8 -21.23 11.74 3.52
N PRO A 9 -20.07 11.48 4.18
CA PRO A 9 -19.18 10.42 3.73
C PRO A 9 -19.96 9.11 3.71
N THR A 10 -19.68 8.23 2.75
CA THR A 10 -20.39 6.97 2.45
C THR A 10 -20.62 6.00 3.63
N GLY A 11 -20.09 6.31 4.81
CA GLY A 11 -20.10 5.46 6.00
C GLY A 11 -18.91 4.51 6.06
N THR A 12 -18.09 4.45 4.99
CA THR A 12 -16.93 3.56 4.89
C THR A 12 -15.76 4.06 5.75
N MET A 13 -15.13 3.15 6.49
CA MET A 13 -14.07 3.46 7.44
C MET A 13 -12.75 2.84 6.99
N ILE A 14 -11.69 3.63 6.94
CA ILE A 14 -10.31 3.19 6.75
C ILE A 14 -9.61 3.37 8.09
N ILE A 15 -9.06 2.29 8.64
CA ILE A 15 -8.48 2.26 9.99
C ILE A 15 -6.99 1.92 9.86
N ALA A 16 -6.14 2.83 10.31
CA ALA A 16 -4.71 2.55 10.49
C ALA A 16 -4.50 1.75 11.78
N ASP A 17 -3.72 0.68 11.73
CA ASP A 17 -3.44 -0.19 12.87
C ASP A 17 -2.06 -0.86 12.71
N PRO A 18 -1.18 -0.89 13.73
CA PRO A 18 0.11 -1.54 13.67
C PRO A 18 -0.02 -2.98 14.15
N PHE A 19 -0.60 -3.87 13.35
CA PHE A 19 -0.55 -5.30 13.68
C PHE A 19 0.88 -5.82 13.44
N TYR A 20 1.46 -6.51 14.43
CA TYR A 20 2.81 -7.12 14.33
C TYR A 20 2.82 -8.49 13.62
N GLU A 21 1.65 -8.96 13.18
CA GLU A 21 1.45 -10.20 12.41
C GLU A 21 0.71 -9.89 11.10
N LEU A 22 0.87 -10.73 10.07
CA LEU A 22 0.08 -10.70 8.84
C LEU A 22 -1.41 -10.62 9.24
N ILE A 23 -2.12 -9.61 8.75
CA ILE A 23 -3.51 -9.37 9.14
C ILE A 23 -4.35 -10.63 8.91
N ASP A 24 -4.72 -11.30 9.99
CA ASP A 24 -5.54 -12.50 9.97
C ASP A 24 -6.97 -12.21 10.43
N ALA A 25 -7.89 -13.06 10.01
CA ALA A 25 -9.32 -12.90 10.29
C ALA A 25 -9.63 -12.90 11.81
N GLU A 26 -8.76 -13.49 12.63
CA GLU A 26 -8.97 -13.65 14.07
C GLU A 26 -8.57 -12.38 14.84
N SER A 27 -7.54 -11.67 14.39
CA SER A 27 -7.14 -10.35 14.92
C SER A 27 -8.14 -9.27 14.52
N LEU A 28 -8.70 -9.34 13.31
CA LEU A 28 -9.83 -8.52 12.85
C LEU A 28 -11.10 -8.71 13.72
N ALA A 29 -11.31 -9.92 14.25
CA ALA A 29 -12.48 -10.25 15.07
C ALA A 29 -12.37 -9.76 16.53
N ARG A 30 -11.16 -9.64 17.08
CA ARG A 30 -10.94 -9.19 18.47
C ARG A 30 -11.28 -7.71 18.68
N THR A 31 -11.21 -6.91 17.63
CA THR A 31 -11.54 -5.47 17.62
C THR A 31 -12.93 -5.19 17.05
N ALA A 32 -13.68 -6.22 16.64
CA ALA A 32 -14.97 -6.12 15.97
C ALA A 32 -16.09 -5.68 16.93
N VAL A 33 -16.12 -4.39 17.24
CA VAL A 33 -17.40 -3.68 17.11
C VAL A 33 -17.81 -3.90 15.65
N THR A 34 -18.96 -4.53 15.44
CA THR A 34 -19.58 -4.90 14.15
C THR A 34 -19.51 -3.79 13.10
N MET A 35 -18.38 -3.65 12.40
CA MET A 35 -18.16 -2.68 11.32
C MET A 35 -17.76 -3.44 10.06
N THR A 36 -18.75 -4.06 9.41
CA THR A 36 -18.56 -4.89 8.22
C THR A 36 -17.98 -4.15 7.02
N ASP A 37 -17.93 -2.80 7.05
CA ASP A 37 -17.39 -1.95 5.98
C ASP A 37 -16.07 -1.26 6.28
N ALA A 38 -15.33 -1.71 7.28
CA ALA A 38 -13.99 -1.20 7.53
C ALA A 38 -12.96 -1.80 6.54
N ARG A 39 -11.98 -0.99 6.12
CA ARG A 39 -10.71 -1.44 5.53
C ARG A 39 -9.60 -1.15 6.51
N TRP A 40 -8.70 -2.11 6.67
CA TRP A 40 -7.61 -2.03 7.63
C TRP A 40 -6.31 -1.89 6.87
N ILE A 41 -5.49 -0.93 7.30
CA ILE A 41 -4.18 -0.64 6.72
C ILE A 41 -3.16 -0.60 7.84
N GLN A 42 -1.96 -1.09 7.55
CA GLN A 42 -0.78 -0.66 8.26
C GLN A 42 -0.26 0.57 7.54
N ALA A 43 -0.08 1.65 8.28
CA ALA A 43 0.36 2.91 7.71
C ALA A 43 1.48 3.56 8.53
N GLY A 44 1.91 2.90 9.61
CA GLY A 44 2.91 3.40 10.56
C GLY A 44 4.35 3.32 10.07
N SER A 45 5.25 4.07 10.72
CA SER A 45 6.68 4.11 10.41
C SER A 45 7.41 2.77 10.56
N ASP A 46 6.87 1.85 11.35
CA ASP A 46 7.46 0.53 11.58
C ASP A 46 7.23 -0.43 10.40
N VAL A 47 6.40 -0.06 9.43
CA VAL A 47 6.19 -0.75 8.16
C VAL A 47 6.38 0.24 6.99
N ALA A 48 6.24 -0.23 5.75
CA ALA A 48 6.33 0.68 4.60
C ALA A 48 5.14 1.63 4.52
N GLY A 49 3.94 1.08 4.73
CA GLY A 49 2.67 1.77 4.78
C GLY A 49 1.85 1.64 3.49
N ALA A 50 0.53 1.56 3.67
CA ALA A 50 -0.43 1.63 2.58
C ALA A 50 -1.62 2.56 2.90
N MET A 51 -2.42 2.85 1.88
CA MET A 51 -3.70 3.54 1.96
C MET A 51 -4.72 2.87 1.04
N VAL A 52 -5.96 2.71 1.52
CA VAL A 52 -7.06 2.14 0.75
C VAL A 52 -8.09 3.22 0.45
N PHE A 53 -8.55 3.24 -0.80
CA PHE A 53 -9.55 4.16 -1.31
C PHE A 53 -10.76 3.38 -1.78
N VAL A 54 -11.93 3.83 -1.34
CA VAL A 54 -13.22 3.23 -1.71
C VAL A 54 -13.96 4.26 -2.55
N GLY A 55 -14.28 3.90 -3.80
CA GLY A 55 -14.74 4.87 -4.80
C GLY A 55 -13.69 5.96 -5.06
N ASP A 56 -14.14 7.22 -5.12
CA ASP A 56 -13.28 8.39 -5.37
C ASP A 56 -12.75 9.06 -4.08
N GLY A 57 -12.71 8.33 -2.96
CA GLY A 57 -12.20 8.83 -1.67
C GLY A 57 -13.29 9.32 -0.71
N ASP A 58 -14.54 8.90 -0.87
CA ASP A 58 -15.69 9.39 -0.07
C ASP A 58 -15.83 8.66 1.29
N GLY A 59 -14.71 8.49 1.99
CA GLY A 59 -14.58 7.70 3.23
C GLY A 59 -14.09 8.50 4.43
N ARG A 60 -13.86 7.81 5.55
CA ARG A 60 -13.24 8.37 6.76
C ARG A 60 -11.95 7.63 7.08
N LEU A 61 -10.89 8.37 7.37
CA LEU A 61 -9.61 7.82 7.79
C LEU A 61 -9.43 8.01 9.30
N TYR A 62 -9.33 6.90 10.02
CA TYR A 62 -9.07 6.85 11.44
C TYR A 62 -7.60 6.50 11.68
N VAL A 63 -6.87 7.37 12.35
CA VAL A 63 -5.43 7.24 12.63
C VAL A 63 -5.23 7.23 14.13
N PRO A 64 -4.94 6.07 14.76
CA PRO A 64 -4.57 6.03 16.16
C PRO A 64 -3.24 6.76 16.39
N GLU A 65 -3.09 7.40 17.54
CA GLU A 65 -1.87 8.15 17.89
C GLU A 65 -0.62 7.25 17.96
N TYR A 66 -0.80 5.99 18.34
CA TYR A 66 0.27 4.99 18.42
C TYR A 66 0.66 4.38 17.05
N ALA A 67 -0.06 4.71 15.98
CA ALA A 67 0.18 4.20 14.63
C ALA A 67 0.08 5.33 13.59
N PRO A 68 0.91 6.39 13.73
CA PRO A 68 0.82 7.56 12.88
C PRO A 68 1.20 7.22 11.44
N LEU A 69 0.53 7.82 10.45
CA LEU A 69 0.84 7.58 9.03
C LEU A 69 2.31 7.89 8.71
N SER A 70 2.90 7.13 7.79
CA SER A 70 4.24 7.39 7.27
C SER A 70 4.30 8.82 6.71
N PRO A 71 5.41 9.56 6.94
CA PRO A 71 5.53 10.92 6.44
C PRO A 71 5.34 11.02 4.92
N VAL A 72 5.78 10.01 4.19
CA VAL A 72 5.63 9.90 2.73
C VAL A 72 4.16 9.79 2.35
N LEU A 73 3.38 8.91 3.01
CA LEU A 73 1.94 8.81 2.76
C LEU A 73 1.23 10.11 3.13
N ARG A 74 1.54 10.71 4.29
CA ARG A 74 0.91 11.98 4.71
C ARG A 74 1.12 13.09 3.66
N GLN A 75 2.34 13.19 3.12
CA GLN A 75 2.68 14.13 2.06
C GLN A 75 1.96 13.81 0.74
N LEU A 76 2.01 12.55 0.29
CA LEU A 76 1.36 12.08 -0.94
C LEU A 76 -0.15 12.37 -0.93
N LEU A 77 -0.78 12.11 0.22
CA LEU A 77 -2.20 12.27 0.45
C LEU A 77 -2.63 13.72 0.70
N ARG A 78 -1.66 14.64 0.88
CA ARG A 78 -1.88 16.05 1.23
C ARG A 78 -2.83 16.19 2.43
N LEU A 79 -2.67 15.33 3.43
CA LEU A 79 -3.51 15.36 4.62
C LEU A 79 -3.27 16.65 5.41
N PRO A 80 -4.33 17.29 5.92
CA PRO A 80 -4.20 18.54 6.68
C PRO A 80 -3.48 18.31 8.00
N ASP A 81 -2.83 19.36 8.51
CA ASP A 81 -2.13 19.26 9.79
C ASP A 81 -3.06 19.08 10.98
N THR A 82 -4.27 19.61 10.88
CA THR A 82 -5.30 19.49 11.90
C THR A 82 -6.33 18.45 11.48
N PRO A 83 -6.64 17.45 12.33
CA PRO A 83 -7.69 16.47 12.05
C PRO A 83 -9.08 17.10 12.14
N ASN A 84 -10.08 16.46 11.53
CA ASN A 84 -11.48 16.86 11.68
C ASN A 84 -11.97 16.64 13.12
N TYR A 85 -11.42 15.62 13.79
CA TYR A 85 -11.69 15.32 15.20
C TYR A 85 -10.49 14.63 15.84
N HIS A 86 -10.20 14.99 17.09
CA HIS A 86 -9.23 14.31 17.94
C HIS A 86 -9.96 13.78 19.19
N SER A 87 -9.80 12.49 19.48
CA SER A 87 -10.41 11.87 20.67
C SER A 87 -9.85 12.46 21.95
N GLN A 88 -10.73 12.78 22.91
CA GLN A 88 -10.34 13.37 24.20
C GLN A 88 -10.08 12.32 25.29
N THR A 89 -10.40 11.05 25.02
CA THR A 89 -10.25 9.94 25.97
C THR A 89 -9.67 8.72 25.28
N PRO A 90 -8.82 7.92 25.96
CA PRO A 90 -8.28 6.70 25.39
C PRO A 90 -9.35 5.71 24.88
N PRO A 91 -9.06 4.95 23.79
CA PRO A 91 -7.88 5.11 22.92
C PRO A 91 -7.90 6.44 22.16
N THR A 92 -6.74 7.10 22.05
CA THR A 92 -6.60 8.37 21.33
C THR A 92 -6.42 8.14 19.84
N PHE A 93 -7.06 8.98 19.04
CA PHE A 93 -7.04 8.89 17.58
C PHE A 93 -7.41 10.22 16.94
N ASP A 94 -6.94 10.38 15.72
CA ASP A 94 -7.30 11.44 14.80
C ASP A 94 -8.23 10.91 13.71
N LEU A 95 -9.28 11.67 13.43
CA LEU A 95 -10.22 11.39 12.35
C LEU A 95 -10.03 12.43 11.24
N TYR A 96 -9.78 11.96 10.03
CA TYR A 96 -9.71 12.75 8.82
C TYR A 96 -10.83 12.35 7.85
N ALA A 97 -11.23 13.28 6.99
CA ALA A 97 -11.88 12.88 5.74
C ALA A 97 -10.86 12.09 4.91
N LEU A 98 -11.30 11.00 4.29
CA LEU A 98 -10.44 10.30 3.34
C LEU A 98 -10.20 11.25 2.15
N PRO A 99 -8.93 11.51 1.78
CA PRO A 99 -8.65 12.31 0.60
C PRO A 99 -9.07 11.58 -0.68
N SER A 100 -9.22 12.34 -1.76
CA SER A 100 -9.32 11.75 -3.09
C SER A 100 -8.07 10.95 -3.42
N LEU A 101 -8.23 9.95 -4.27
CA LEU A 101 -7.12 9.16 -4.80
C LEU A 101 -6.05 10.09 -5.40
N PRO A 102 -4.76 9.96 -5.04
CA PRO A 102 -3.71 10.80 -5.59
C PRO A 102 -3.53 10.55 -7.09
N GLU A 103 -3.16 11.60 -7.80
CA GLU A 103 -2.70 11.48 -9.18
C GLU A 103 -1.38 10.71 -9.22
N MET A 104 -1.30 9.75 -10.14
CA MET A 104 -0.11 8.93 -10.39
C MET A 104 -0.07 8.55 -11.86
N GLU A 105 1.13 8.28 -12.38
CA GLU A 105 1.33 7.68 -13.69
C GLU A 105 0.73 6.26 -13.74
N LEU A 106 -0.14 6.04 -14.72
CA LEU A 106 -0.75 4.74 -14.97
C LEU A 106 -0.01 4.01 -16.08
N LEU A 107 0.02 2.68 -15.99
CA LEU A 107 0.53 1.84 -17.06
C LEU A 107 -0.38 1.97 -18.29
N ALA A 108 0.24 2.04 -19.47
CA ALA A 108 -0.48 1.96 -20.73
C ALA A 108 -1.30 0.66 -20.83
N GLU A 109 -0.74 -0.42 -20.29
CA GLU A 109 -1.40 -1.73 -20.16
C GLU A 109 -1.36 -2.18 -18.70
N PRO A 110 -2.45 -2.02 -17.93
CA PRO A 110 -2.54 -2.52 -16.56
C PRO A 110 -2.37 -4.04 -16.49
N VAL A 111 -1.65 -4.52 -15.49
CA VAL A 111 -1.29 -5.95 -15.36
C VAL A 111 -2.16 -6.60 -14.29
N THR A 112 -2.94 -7.63 -14.66
CA THR A 112 -3.84 -8.31 -13.72
C THR A 112 -3.28 -9.65 -13.27
N PHE A 113 -3.22 -9.87 -11.96
CA PHE A 113 -2.74 -11.10 -11.34
C PHE A 113 -3.92 -12.01 -10.96
N ALA A 114 -3.91 -13.22 -11.50
CA ALA A 114 -4.91 -14.27 -11.27
C ALA A 114 -6.38 -13.80 -11.34
N ASP A 115 -6.69 -12.83 -12.20
CA ASP A 115 -8.01 -12.16 -12.32
C ASP A 115 -8.54 -11.51 -11.02
N LYS A 116 -7.64 -11.26 -10.06
CA LYS A 116 -7.99 -10.82 -8.69
C LYS A 116 -7.59 -9.39 -8.38
N ILE A 117 -6.39 -8.98 -8.77
CA ILE A 117 -5.85 -7.65 -8.49
C ILE A 117 -5.05 -7.14 -9.67
N THR A 118 -5.22 -5.87 -10.00
CA THR A 118 -4.58 -5.23 -11.15
C THR A 118 -3.63 -4.16 -10.69
N LEU A 119 -2.39 -4.21 -11.15
CA LEU A 119 -1.47 -3.09 -11.06
C LEU A 119 -1.89 -2.04 -12.10
N GLU A 120 -2.42 -0.91 -11.63
CA GLU A 120 -2.82 0.20 -12.50
C GLU A 120 -1.63 1.12 -12.82
N GLY A 121 -0.66 1.26 -11.92
CA GLY A 121 0.46 2.20 -12.04
C GLY A 121 1.54 2.01 -10.99
N TYR A 122 2.74 2.54 -11.24
CA TYR A 122 3.82 2.60 -10.25
C TYR A 122 4.73 3.79 -10.50
N GLU A 123 5.40 4.27 -9.45
CA GLU A 123 6.38 5.35 -9.52
C GLU A 123 7.57 5.06 -8.60
N LEU A 124 8.79 5.37 -9.03
CA LEU A 124 9.94 5.42 -8.13
C LEU A 124 10.03 6.82 -7.54
N LEU A 125 9.83 6.93 -6.23
CA LEU A 125 9.90 8.22 -5.55
C LEU A 125 11.36 8.67 -5.45
N PRO A 126 11.62 9.99 -5.63
CA PRO A 126 12.95 10.56 -5.43
C PRO A 126 13.49 10.20 -4.04
N THR A 127 14.75 9.80 -3.99
CA THR A 127 15.37 9.38 -2.74
C THR A 127 15.67 10.60 -1.87
N ASN A 128 15.04 10.72 -0.70
CA ASN A 128 15.41 11.75 0.28
C ASN A 128 16.74 11.43 1.00
N SER A 129 17.23 10.19 0.89
CA SER A 129 18.57 9.76 1.30
C SER A 129 19.18 8.88 0.21
N SER A 130 20.50 8.92 0.06
CA SER A 130 21.22 8.08 -0.93
C SER A 130 21.22 6.57 -0.60
N SER A 131 20.47 6.13 0.42
CA SER A 131 20.48 4.74 0.90
C SER A 131 19.18 3.99 0.64
N THR A 132 18.12 4.66 0.20
CA THR A 132 16.81 4.03 0.06
C THR A 132 16.04 4.65 -1.10
N VAL A 133 15.58 3.79 -2.01
CA VAL A 133 14.56 4.14 -3.00
C VAL A 133 13.22 3.59 -2.57
N THR A 134 12.14 4.33 -2.81
CA THR A 134 10.79 3.86 -2.51
C THR A 134 10.02 3.67 -3.80
N LEU A 135 9.58 2.44 -4.06
CA LEU A 135 8.60 2.17 -5.11
C LEU A 135 7.20 2.44 -4.53
N LEU A 136 6.41 3.26 -5.21
CA LEU A 136 5.00 3.49 -4.96
C LEU A 136 4.20 2.68 -5.98
N THR A 137 3.22 1.91 -5.54
CA THR A 137 2.36 1.11 -6.45
C THR A 137 0.90 1.43 -6.25
N ARG A 138 0.14 1.41 -7.34
CA ARG A 138 -1.32 1.58 -7.34
C ARG A 138 -2.01 0.33 -7.87
N TRP A 139 -2.93 -0.20 -7.08
CA TRP A 139 -3.65 -1.43 -7.39
C TRP A 139 -5.16 -1.23 -7.39
N LEU A 140 -5.86 -1.99 -8.21
CA LEU A 140 -7.32 -2.15 -8.23
C LEU A 140 -7.69 -3.59 -7.87
N VAL A 141 -8.54 -3.76 -6.86
CA VAL A 141 -9.06 -5.06 -6.47
C VAL A 141 -10.22 -5.43 -7.40
N GLN A 142 -10.09 -6.52 -8.14
CA GLN A 142 -11.13 -7.02 -9.05
C GLN A 142 -12.00 -8.09 -8.39
N GLN A 143 -11.42 -8.94 -7.56
CA GLN A 143 -12.11 -10.05 -6.89
C GLN A 143 -11.57 -10.24 -5.47
N PRO A 144 -12.28 -11.01 -4.61
CA PRO A 144 -11.75 -11.38 -3.30
C PRO A 144 -10.34 -11.96 -3.37
N LEU A 145 -9.45 -11.36 -2.58
CA LEU A 145 -8.04 -11.73 -2.50
C LEU A 145 -7.84 -12.93 -1.57
N PRO A 146 -6.80 -13.76 -1.80
CA PRO A 146 -6.42 -14.78 -0.85
C PRO A 146 -6.04 -14.14 0.50
N PRO A 147 -6.31 -14.81 1.63
CA PRO A 147 -5.76 -14.37 2.91
C PRO A 147 -4.23 -14.38 2.84
N HIS A 148 -3.60 -13.46 3.55
CA HIS A 148 -2.13 -13.31 3.62
C HIS A 148 -1.43 -13.07 2.29
N LEU A 149 -2.12 -12.59 1.25
CA LEU A 149 -1.48 -12.21 -0.01
C LEU A 149 -0.32 -11.23 0.26
N THR A 150 0.87 -11.49 -0.30
CA THR A 150 2.06 -10.65 -0.14
C THR A 150 2.55 -10.15 -1.49
N ILE A 151 2.92 -8.88 -1.59
CA ILE A 151 3.67 -8.34 -2.72
C ILE A 151 5.16 -8.49 -2.42
N PHE A 152 5.92 -9.06 -3.36
CA PHE A 152 7.37 -9.02 -3.32
C PHE A 152 7.89 -8.04 -4.37
N VAL A 153 8.95 -7.33 -4.03
CA VAL A 153 9.69 -6.44 -4.92
C VAL A 153 11.16 -6.79 -4.79
N HIS A 154 11.83 -7.06 -5.91
CA HIS A 154 13.26 -7.36 -5.94
C HIS A 154 13.99 -6.35 -6.83
N LEU A 155 15.09 -5.82 -6.30
CA LEU A 155 16.13 -5.16 -7.07
C LEU A 155 17.23 -6.16 -7.37
N LEU A 156 17.52 -6.35 -8.65
CA LEU A 156 18.54 -7.27 -9.14
C LEU A 156 19.74 -6.51 -9.68
N ASN A 157 20.96 -6.97 -9.39
CA ASN A 157 22.17 -6.47 -10.04
C ASN A 157 22.35 -7.06 -11.46
N ALA A 158 23.43 -6.66 -12.14
CA ALA A 158 23.77 -7.14 -13.49
C ALA A 158 23.96 -8.66 -13.59
N ASN A 159 24.32 -9.34 -12.49
CA ASN A 159 24.45 -10.79 -12.43
C ASN A 159 23.10 -11.51 -12.21
N GLY A 160 22.02 -10.76 -11.99
CA GLY A 160 20.70 -11.30 -11.66
C GLY A 160 20.53 -11.70 -10.19
N GLU A 161 21.42 -11.23 -9.31
CA GLU A 161 21.34 -11.48 -7.86
C GLU A 161 20.44 -10.44 -7.20
N ILE A 162 19.60 -10.86 -6.24
CA ILE A 162 18.80 -9.95 -5.44
C ILE A 162 19.73 -9.17 -4.50
N VAL A 163 19.81 -7.86 -4.70
CA VAL A 163 20.64 -6.95 -3.91
C VAL A 163 19.83 -6.06 -2.97
N ALA A 164 18.53 -5.91 -3.24
CA ALA A 164 17.57 -5.32 -2.31
C ALA A 164 16.19 -5.96 -2.53
N GLN A 165 15.39 -6.03 -1.47
CA GLN A 165 14.03 -6.56 -1.58
C GLN A 165 13.09 -5.96 -0.55
N TYR A 166 11.80 -6.06 -0.84
CA TYR A 166 10.71 -5.79 0.08
C TYR A 166 9.63 -6.87 -0.10
N ASP A 167 9.09 -7.34 1.02
CA ASP A 167 7.99 -8.31 1.08
C ASP A 167 6.94 -7.77 2.04
N GLY A 168 5.74 -7.47 1.54
CA GLY A 168 4.65 -6.99 2.38
C GLY A 168 3.36 -6.68 1.62
N PHE A 169 2.25 -6.69 2.34
CA PHE A 169 0.97 -6.22 1.86
C PHE A 169 0.30 -5.49 3.03
N ASP A 170 0.48 -4.18 3.07
CA ASP A 170 0.25 -3.35 4.25
C ASP A 170 -1.24 -2.96 4.36
N ALA A 171 -2.13 -3.78 3.80
CA ALA A 171 -3.58 -3.70 3.94
C ALA A 171 -4.16 -5.11 4.15
N ALA A 172 -5.27 -5.23 4.86
CA ALA A 172 -5.88 -6.54 5.11
C ALA A 172 -6.50 -7.11 3.82
N PRO A 173 -5.95 -8.17 3.18
CA PRO A 173 -6.48 -8.63 1.90
C PRO A 173 -7.93 -9.11 1.98
N THR A 174 -8.32 -9.64 3.14
CA THR A 174 -9.68 -10.13 3.43
C THR A 174 -10.69 -9.01 3.71
N ALA A 175 -10.23 -7.80 4.07
CA ALA A 175 -11.11 -6.64 4.24
C ALA A 175 -11.36 -5.90 2.92
N LEU A 176 -10.44 -6.01 1.97
CA LEU A 176 -10.56 -5.40 0.64
C LEU A 176 -11.74 -6.00 -0.15
N ARG A 177 -12.38 -5.14 -0.93
CA ARG A 177 -13.53 -5.48 -1.77
C ARG A 177 -13.26 -5.13 -3.23
N THR A 178 -14.00 -5.78 -4.12
CA THR A 178 -14.02 -5.42 -5.54
C THR A 178 -14.30 -3.93 -5.72
N GLY A 179 -13.44 -3.26 -6.49
CA GLY A 179 -13.50 -1.83 -6.75
C GLY A 179 -12.64 -0.97 -5.85
N ASP A 180 -12.13 -1.51 -4.73
CA ASP A 180 -11.19 -0.77 -3.88
C ASP A 180 -9.86 -0.54 -4.61
N ARG A 181 -9.25 0.61 -4.32
CA ARG A 181 -7.89 0.92 -4.76
C ARG A 181 -6.93 0.95 -3.60
N LEU A 182 -5.75 0.40 -3.80
CA LEU A 182 -4.68 0.34 -2.81
C LEU A 182 -3.47 1.11 -3.34
N ILE A 183 -2.97 2.04 -2.54
CA ILE A 183 -1.65 2.64 -2.70
C ILE A 183 -0.74 2.04 -1.64
N GLN A 184 0.41 1.52 -2.04
CA GLN A 184 1.40 0.95 -1.10
C GLN A 184 2.81 1.42 -1.44
N LEU A 185 3.58 1.69 -0.39
CA LEU A 185 5.01 1.98 -0.46
C LEU A 185 5.82 0.68 -0.35
N HIS A 186 6.94 0.60 -1.06
CA HIS A 186 7.90 -0.51 -1.00
C HIS A 186 9.31 0.08 -0.91
N PRO A 187 9.82 0.36 0.30
CA PRO A 187 11.16 0.87 0.50
C PRO A 187 12.19 -0.23 0.24
N LEU A 188 13.17 0.07 -0.61
CA LEU A 188 14.28 -0.80 -0.96
C LEU A 188 15.57 -0.14 -0.49
N ALA A 189 16.25 -0.78 0.48
CA ALA A 189 17.58 -0.35 0.90
C ALA A 189 18.58 -0.60 -0.24
N LEU A 190 19.12 0.48 -0.80
CA LEU A 190 20.02 0.38 -1.94
C LEU A 190 21.37 -0.23 -1.51
N PRO A 191 21.94 -1.15 -2.31
CA PRO A 191 23.29 -1.63 -2.06
C PRO A 191 24.31 -0.52 -2.32
N ALA A 192 25.53 -0.68 -1.82
CA ALA A 192 26.65 0.20 -2.17
C ALA A 192 27.22 -0.06 -3.58
N GLN A 193 26.49 -0.81 -4.42
CA GLN A 193 26.89 -1.11 -5.78
C GLN A 193 26.33 -0.04 -6.71
N GLU A 194 27.06 0.30 -7.77
CA GLU A 194 26.51 1.06 -8.88
C GLU A 194 25.68 0.13 -9.78
N GLY A 195 24.70 0.72 -10.48
CA GLY A 195 23.88 0.01 -11.46
C GLY A 195 24.69 -0.51 -12.67
N PRO A 196 24.01 -1.08 -13.68
CA PRO A 196 22.55 -1.07 -13.84
C PRO A 196 21.84 -2.08 -12.94
N PHE A 197 20.65 -1.70 -12.47
CA PHE A 197 19.74 -2.58 -11.76
C PHE A 197 18.50 -2.91 -12.59
N LYS A 198 17.89 -4.04 -12.26
CA LYS A 198 16.57 -4.44 -12.75
C LYS A 198 15.59 -4.52 -11.59
N LEU A 199 14.44 -3.90 -11.74
CA LEU A 199 13.35 -3.94 -10.77
C LEU A 199 12.28 -4.91 -11.25
N GLN A 200 11.93 -5.87 -10.41
CA GLN A 200 10.87 -6.82 -10.66
C GLN A 200 9.96 -6.96 -9.46
N MET A 201 8.74 -7.42 -9.69
CA MET A 201 7.78 -7.68 -8.63
C MET A 201 6.87 -8.87 -8.92
N GLY A 202 6.09 -9.27 -7.94
CA GLY A 202 4.98 -10.20 -8.11
C GLY A 202 4.18 -10.35 -6.82
N LEU A 203 3.24 -11.29 -6.82
CA LEU A 203 2.45 -11.62 -5.64
C LEU A 203 2.55 -13.10 -5.32
N TYR A 204 2.46 -13.44 -4.04
CA TYR A 204 2.43 -14.81 -3.58
C TYR A 204 1.58 -14.97 -2.32
N THR A 205 1.20 -16.21 -2.03
CA THR A 205 0.60 -16.62 -0.77
C THR A 205 1.68 -17.26 0.12
N PRO A 206 2.05 -16.68 1.28
CA PRO A 206 3.13 -17.19 2.12
C PRO A 206 2.90 -18.60 2.68
N ALA A 207 1.65 -19.00 2.86
CA ALA A 207 1.30 -20.29 3.44
C ALA A 207 1.83 -21.49 2.62
N ASP A 208 1.87 -21.35 1.29
CA ASP A 208 2.34 -22.38 0.35
C ASP A 208 3.44 -21.88 -0.60
N GLY A 209 3.79 -20.60 -0.54
CA GLY A 209 4.76 -19.95 -1.42
C GLY A 209 4.27 -19.82 -2.87
N GLN A 210 2.99 -20.09 -3.14
CA GLN A 210 2.46 -20.08 -4.50
C GLN A 210 2.45 -18.65 -5.03
N ARG A 211 3.10 -18.45 -6.19
CA ARG A 211 3.07 -17.16 -6.88
C ARG A 211 1.85 -17.06 -7.79
N LEU A 212 1.32 -15.85 -7.90
CA LEU A 212 0.22 -15.57 -8.81
C LEU A 212 0.78 -15.29 -10.20
N THR A 213 0.20 -15.91 -11.22
CA THR A 213 0.45 -15.56 -12.62
C THR A 213 -0.25 -14.26 -12.99
N HIS A 214 0.24 -13.59 -14.02
CA HIS A 214 -0.39 -12.37 -14.54
C HIS A 214 -0.86 -12.51 -15.99
N SER A 215 -1.78 -11.63 -16.37
CA SER A 215 -2.49 -11.64 -17.65
C SER A 215 -1.52 -11.70 -18.84
N GLY A 216 -1.67 -12.72 -19.68
CA GLY A 216 -0.88 -12.87 -20.90
C GLY A 216 0.49 -13.53 -20.74
N SER A 217 0.86 -13.96 -19.53
CA SER A 217 2.14 -14.64 -19.29
C SER A 217 2.04 -15.76 -18.26
N PRO A 218 2.68 -16.93 -18.48
CA PRO A 218 2.89 -17.89 -17.40
C PRO A 218 3.93 -17.39 -16.38
N ALA A 219 4.55 -16.23 -16.60
CA ALA A 219 5.48 -15.66 -15.65
C ALA A 219 4.76 -15.25 -14.37
N GLU A 220 5.40 -15.59 -13.26
CA GLU A 220 5.00 -15.27 -11.89
C GLU A 220 5.65 -13.97 -11.38
N LEU A 221 6.41 -13.32 -12.27
CA LEU A 221 7.13 -12.07 -12.03
C LEU A 221 6.87 -11.09 -13.16
N LEU A 222 6.81 -9.82 -12.81
CA LEU A 222 6.67 -8.67 -13.69
C LEU A 222 7.94 -7.84 -13.60
N ILE A 223 8.59 -7.58 -14.74
CA ILE A 223 9.70 -6.62 -14.80
C ILE A 223 9.09 -5.23 -14.91
N LEU A 224 9.40 -4.37 -13.95
CA LEU A 224 8.93 -2.99 -13.93
C LEU A 224 9.89 -2.09 -14.71
N ALA A 225 11.19 -2.21 -14.43
CA ALA A 225 12.20 -1.38 -15.08
C ALA A 225 13.52 -2.14 -15.23
N THR A 226 14.27 -1.78 -16.26
CA THR A 226 15.64 -2.23 -16.52
C THR A 226 16.56 -1.03 -16.57
N ASP A 227 17.87 -1.29 -16.50
CA ASP A 227 18.91 -0.26 -16.70
C ASP A 227 18.78 0.92 -15.72
N LEU A 228 18.26 0.62 -14.51
CA LEU A 228 18.12 1.61 -13.45
C LEU A 228 19.50 1.96 -12.89
N HIS A 229 19.77 3.25 -12.81
CA HIS A 229 20.94 3.80 -12.13
C HIS A 229 20.41 4.67 -11.01
N PHE A 230 20.87 4.39 -9.79
CA PHE A 230 20.66 5.28 -8.66
C PHE A 230 21.99 6.00 -8.47
N ASP A 231 21.97 7.33 -8.59
CA ASP A 231 23.19 8.12 -8.49
C ASP A 231 23.91 7.84 -7.15
N GLU A 232 25.23 7.68 -7.23
CA GLU A 232 26.06 7.72 -6.03
C GLU A 232 26.08 9.13 -5.41
N LYS A 233 26.41 9.15 -4.12
CA LYS A 233 26.63 10.33 -3.27
C LYS A 233 27.36 11.50 -3.93
#